data_AF-A0A929KAX9-F1
#
_entry.id   AF-A0A929KAX9-F1
#
_cell.length_a   1.000
_cell.length_b   1.000
_cell.length_c   1.000
_cell.angle_alpha   90.00
_cell.angle_beta   90.00
_cell.angle_gamma   90.00
#
_symmetry.space_group_name_H-M   'P 1'
#
loop_
_entity.id
_entity.type
_entity.pdbx_description
1 polymer ?
#
loop_
_entity_poly.entity_id
_entity_poly.type
_entity_poly.pdbx_seq_one_letter_code
_entity_poly.pdbx_strand_id
1 'polypeptide(L)'
;MGKQSATQDIGNVVDAYRKAYGTIEEEKSALDDYYADKLKMINAIIDPEEKKLVSDVKKEIDVKINSWREQLKTLNGTELEQGSIAYADEKCKKAQKDRDEKGEKYDELKKTQKSIEEELKKLNDLKQSIEMEEEEGTFKDVNMCFLISEMHDKMTEIGEIISVESLETKLYLAWNDLDTAKENLKTKETDLKKIKDKRDQIKKELEEAEKTRKEDILDEIHIRTLQESQTLQESQE
;
A
#
# COMPACT_ATOMS: atom_id res chain seq x y z
N MET A 1 4.06 -28.23 -13.65
CA MET A 1 2.75 -28.54 -14.24
C MET A 1 1.98 -27.30 -14.76
N GLY A 2 2.66 -26.21 -15.19
CA GLY A 2 1.98 -24.98 -15.63
C GLY A 2 1.87 -24.74 -17.15
N LYS A 3 2.58 -25.51 -17.98
CA LYS A 3 2.58 -25.28 -19.45
C LYS A 3 1.40 -25.94 -20.19
N GLN A 4 0.85 -27.04 -19.68
CA GLN A 4 -0.30 -27.72 -20.31
C GLN A 4 -1.63 -26.94 -20.15
N SER A 5 -1.82 -26.24 -19.01
CA SER A 5 -3.01 -25.40 -18.78
C SER A 5 -3.09 -24.23 -19.75
N ALA A 6 -2.01 -23.46 -19.91
CA ALA A 6 -1.98 -22.28 -20.77
C ALA A 6 -2.22 -22.62 -22.26
N THR A 7 -1.70 -23.74 -22.76
CA THR A 7 -1.93 -24.17 -24.15
C THR A 7 -3.40 -24.56 -24.39
N GLN A 8 -4.04 -25.19 -23.40
CA GLN A 8 -5.46 -25.54 -23.48
C GLN A 8 -6.35 -24.30 -23.39
N ASP A 9 -6.02 -23.35 -22.53
CA ASP A 9 -6.73 -22.08 -22.41
C ASP A 9 -6.64 -21.25 -23.70
N ILE A 10 -5.45 -21.15 -24.28
CA ILE A 10 -5.24 -20.49 -25.59
C ILE A 10 -6.05 -21.19 -26.68
N GLY A 11 -6.04 -22.53 -26.72
CA GLY A 11 -6.84 -23.30 -27.68
C GLY A 11 -8.33 -23.01 -27.58
N ASN A 12 -8.89 -22.99 -26.36
CA ASN A 12 -10.30 -22.68 -26.12
C ASN A 12 -10.67 -21.26 -26.57
N VAL A 13 -9.82 -20.25 -26.30
CA VAL A 13 -10.03 -18.87 -26.73
C VAL A 13 -10.00 -18.76 -28.25
N VAL A 14 -9.02 -19.40 -28.90
CA VAL A 14 -8.89 -19.40 -30.36
C VAL A 14 -10.07 -20.08 -31.03
N ASP A 15 -10.55 -21.20 -30.50
CA ASP A 15 -11.69 -21.91 -31.07
C ASP A 15 -13.01 -21.16 -30.83
N ALA A 16 -13.18 -20.50 -29.67
CA ALA A 16 -14.30 -19.60 -29.42
C ALA A 16 -14.28 -18.40 -30.40
N TYR A 17 -13.11 -17.79 -30.60
CA TYR A 17 -12.93 -16.70 -31.56
C TYR A 17 -13.23 -17.15 -32.98
N ARG A 18 -12.71 -18.31 -33.44
CA ARG A 18 -13.02 -18.85 -34.79
C ARG A 18 -14.51 -19.06 -35.00
N LYS A 19 -15.23 -19.58 -34.00
CA LYS A 19 -16.68 -19.78 -34.09
C LYS A 19 -17.43 -18.45 -34.16
N ALA A 20 -16.97 -17.44 -33.43
CA ALA A 20 -17.57 -16.12 -33.42
C ALA A 20 -17.14 -15.24 -34.60
N TYR A 21 -16.02 -15.55 -35.27
CA TYR A 21 -15.36 -14.68 -36.23
C TYR A 21 -16.28 -14.23 -37.37
N GLY A 22 -17.00 -15.18 -38.00
CA GLY A 22 -17.93 -14.86 -39.08
C GLY A 22 -19.03 -13.89 -38.64
N THR A 23 -19.63 -14.13 -37.48
CA THR A 23 -20.64 -13.22 -36.90
C THR A 23 -20.05 -11.86 -36.54
N ILE A 24 -18.85 -11.80 -35.97
CA ILE A 24 -18.16 -10.54 -35.65
C ILE A 24 -17.88 -9.74 -36.93
N GLU A 25 -17.45 -10.40 -38.00
CA GLU A 25 -17.16 -9.76 -39.29
C GLU A 25 -18.45 -9.23 -39.94
N GLU A 26 -19.51 -10.04 -39.96
CA GLU A 26 -20.83 -9.64 -40.48
C GLU A 26 -21.42 -8.46 -39.69
N GLU A 27 -21.41 -8.53 -38.35
CA GLU A 27 -21.92 -7.46 -37.48
C GLU A 27 -21.10 -6.17 -37.66
N LYS A 28 -19.77 -6.28 -37.73
CA LYS A 28 -18.90 -5.12 -38.00
C LYS A 28 -19.20 -4.51 -39.36
N SER A 29 -19.32 -5.32 -40.41
CA SER A 29 -19.66 -4.82 -41.75
C SER A 29 -21.00 -4.10 -41.77
N ALA A 30 -22.02 -4.69 -41.13
CA ALA A 30 -23.34 -4.06 -41.03
C ALA A 30 -23.31 -2.73 -40.25
N LEU A 31 -22.49 -2.62 -39.20
CA LEU A 31 -22.27 -1.39 -38.46
C LEU A 31 -21.48 -0.34 -39.28
N ASP A 32 -20.48 -0.77 -40.05
CA ASP A 32 -19.70 0.09 -40.93
C ASP A 32 -20.61 0.69 -42.05
N ASP A 33 -21.47 -0.13 -42.65
CA ASP A 33 -22.47 0.31 -43.65
C ASP A 33 -23.47 1.30 -43.03
N TYR A 34 -24.03 0.97 -41.86
CA TYR A 34 -24.94 1.84 -41.14
C TYR A 34 -24.29 3.19 -40.81
N TYR A 35 -23.03 3.17 -40.34
CA TYR A 35 -22.27 4.39 -40.06
C TYR A 35 -22.07 5.24 -41.32
N ALA A 36 -21.65 4.63 -42.42
CA ALA A 36 -21.42 5.34 -43.68
C ALA A 36 -22.69 6.02 -44.22
N ASP A 37 -23.83 5.34 -44.12
CA ASP A 37 -25.11 5.88 -44.56
C ASP A 37 -25.60 7.03 -43.67
N LYS A 38 -25.51 6.89 -42.34
CA LYS A 38 -25.89 7.97 -41.41
C LYS A 38 -24.96 9.17 -41.50
N LEU A 39 -23.65 8.94 -41.70
CA LEU A 39 -22.68 10.02 -41.85
C LEU A 39 -22.98 10.87 -43.10
N LYS A 40 -23.35 10.25 -44.23
CA LYS A 40 -23.78 10.98 -45.44
C LYS A 40 -25.01 11.86 -45.17
N MET A 41 -26.03 11.32 -44.50
CA MET A 41 -27.25 12.06 -44.15
C MET A 41 -26.94 13.25 -43.24
N ILE A 42 -26.17 13.04 -42.18
CA ILE A 42 -25.80 14.08 -41.22
C ILE A 42 -24.93 15.15 -41.88
N ASN A 43 -23.97 14.75 -42.73
CA ASN A 43 -23.07 15.70 -43.37
C ASN A 43 -23.78 16.67 -44.33
N ALA A 44 -24.94 16.28 -44.86
CA ALA A 44 -25.75 17.11 -45.73
C ALA A 44 -26.65 18.12 -44.97
N ILE A 45 -26.84 17.95 -43.66
CA ILE A 45 -27.81 18.70 -42.85
C ILE A 45 -27.14 19.57 -41.79
N ILE A 46 -26.10 19.04 -41.12
CA ILE A 46 -25.45 19.71 -39.98
C ILE A 46 -24.29 20.57 -40.47
N ASP A 47 -24.24 21.81 -39.99
CA ASP A 47 -23.20 22.77 -40.35
C ASP A 47 -21.84 22.42 -39.71
N PRO A 48 -20.71 22.87 -40.31
CA PRO A 48 -19.38 22.59 -39.76
C PRO A 48 -19.17 23.06 -38.31
N GLU A 49 -19.82 24.14 -37.89
CA GLU A 49 -19.72 24.69 -36.54
C GLU A 49 -20.39 23.80 -35.49
N GLU A 50 -21.59 23.27 -35.79
CA GLU A 50 -22.28 22.30 -34.94
C GLU A 50 -21.48 20.98 -34.83
N LYS A 51 -20.86 20.52 -35.93
CA LYS A 51 -19.96 19.35 -35.87
C LYS A 51 -18.75 19.59 -34.98
N LYS A 52 -18.20 20.81 -35.00
CA LYS A 52 -17.10 21.21 -34.14
C LYS A 52 -17.54 21.24 -32.66
N LEU A 53 -18.70 21.81 -32.36
CA LEU A 53 -19.29 21.80 -31.01
C LEU A 53 -19.37 20.37 -30.44
N VAL A 54 -19.93 19.43 -31.21
CA VAL A 54 -20.04 18.01 -30.80
C VAL A 54 -18.66 17.40 -30.53
N SER A 55 -17.67 17.68 -31.40
CA SER A 55 -16.31 17.20 -31.23
C SER A 55 -15.63 17.77 -29.98
N ASP A 56 -15.80 19.07 -29.72
CA ASP A 56 -15.20 19.76 -28.58
C ASP A 56 -15.79 19.26 -27.26
N VAL A 57 -17.12 19.17 -27.15
CA VAL A 57 -17.81 18.60 -25.98
C VAL A 57 -17.35 17.17 -25.70
N LYS A 58 -17.33 16.32 -26.74
CA LYS A 58 -16.84 14.93 -26.61
C LYS A 58 -15.41 14.89 -26.07
N LYS A 59 -14.52 15.73 -26.61
CA LYS A 59 -13.11 15.80 -26.21
C LYS A 59 -12.98 16.27 -24.76
N GLU A 60 -13.72 17.28 -24.34
CA GLU A 60 -13.68 17.79 -22.96
C GLU A 60 -14.08 16.72 -21.93
N ILE A 61 -15.17 16.00 -22.19
CA ILE A 61 -15.63 14.90 -21.31
C ILE A 61 -14.63 13.75 -21.31
N ASP A 62 -14.10 13.36 -22.49
CA ASP A 62 -13.08 12.31 -22.59
C ASP A 62 -11.79 12.68 -21.86
N VAL A 63 -11.38 13.96 -21.87
CA VAL A 63 -10.22 14.45 -21.11
C VAL A 63 -10.44 14.30 -19.62
N LYS A 64 -11.63 14.63 -19.10
CA LYS A 64 -11.97 14.44 -17.67
C LYS A 64 -11.92 12.95 -17.28
N ILE A 65 -12.53 12.08 -18.07
CA ILE A 65 -12.51 10.62 -17.86
C ILE A 65 -11.08 10.08 -17.88
N ASN A 66 -10.27 10.52 -18.84
CA ASN A 66 -8.87 10.10 -18.93
C ASN A 66 -8.03 10.61 -17.75
N SER A 67 -8.29 11.81 -17.25
CA SER A 67 -7.63 12.32 -16.03
C SER A 67 -7.92 11.44 -14.81
N TRP A 68 -9.17 10.99 -14.61
CA TRP A 68 -9.48 10.04 -13.55
C TRP A 68 -8.79 8.68 -13.74
N ARG A 69 -8.73 8.17 -14.98
CA ARG A 69 -7.99 6.93 -15.29
C ARG A 69 -6.51 7.04 -14.98
N GLU A 70 -5.88 8.16 -15.34
CA GLU A 70 -4.47 8.43 -15.04
C GLU A 70 -4.24 8.52 -13.53
N GLN A 71 -5.10 9.23 -12.79
CA GLN A 71 -4.99 9.31 -11.34
C GLN A 71 -5.13 7.95 -10.66
N LEU A 72 -6.07 7.09 -11.12
CA LEU A 72 -6.17 5.72 -10.62
C LEU A 72 -4.94 4.90 -10.94
N LYS A 73 -4.37 5.06 -12.14
CA LYS A 73 -3.13 4.37 -12.53
C LYS A 73 -1.99 4.75 -11.60
N THR A 74 -1.83 6.04 -11.27
CA THR A 74 -0.81 6.50 -10.30
C THR A 74 -1.06 5.95 -8.89
N LEU A 75 -2.31 6.00 -8.40
CA LEU A 75 -2.65 5.48 -7.06
C LEU A 75 -2.44 3.95 -6.95
N ASN A 76 -2.76 3.22 -8.01
CA ASN A 76 -2.58 1.77 -8.13
C ASN A 76 -1.17 1.37 -8.60
N GLY A 77 -0.27 2.33 -8.79
CA GLY A 77 1.10 2.08 -9.23
C GLY A 77 1.75 0.99 -8.37
N THR A 78 2.38 0.02 -9.04
CA THR A 78 3.09 -1.09 -8.39
C THR A 78 4.50 -0.71 -7.96
N GLU A 79 5.02 0.38 -8.52
CA GLU A 79 6.31 0.95 -8.15
C GLU A 79 6.15 1.78 -6.86
N LEU A 80 7.23 1.93 -6.09
CA LEU A 80 7.29 2.78 -4.90
C LEU A 80 7.29 4.28 -5.28
N GLU A 81 6.47 4.67 -6.25
CA GLU A 81 6.25 6.04 -6.65
C GLU A 81 5.51 6.79 -5.55
N GLN A 82 5.97 8.00 -5.27
CA GLN A 82 5.37 8.85 -4.26
C GLN A 82 3.90 9.15 -4.61
N GLY A 83 2.99 8.80 -3.70
CA GLY A 83 1.55 8.96 -3.90
C GLY A 83 0.82 7.67 -4.28
N SER A 84 1.53 6.57 -4.56
CA SER A 84 0.92 5.25 -4.75
C SER A 84 0.56 4.58 -3.41
N ILE A 85 -0.36 3.62 -3.46
CA ILE A 85 -0.68 2.76 -2.32
C ILE A 85 0.54 1.91 -1.92
N ALA A 86 1.29 1.39 -2.89
CA ALA A 86 2.47 0.56 -2.63
C ALA A 86 3.54 1.34 -1.84
N TYR A 87 3.81 2.59 -2.23
CA TYR A 87 4.74 3.45 -1.50
C TYR A 87 4.29 3.74 -0.06
N ALA A 88 3.02 4.08 0.13
CA ALA A 88 2.47 4.38 1.45
C ALA A 88 2.46 3.15 2.36
N ASP A 89 2.12 1.98 1.82
CA ASP A 89 2.15 0.70 2.53
C ASP A 89 3.57 0.32 2.98
N GLU A 90 4.57 0.50 2.11
CA GLU A 90 5.98 0.28 2.45
C GLU A 90 6.48 1.21 3.56
N LYS A 91 6.08 2.49 3.53
CA LYS A 91 6.40 3.42 4.62
C LYS A 91 5.74 3.03 5.94
N CYS A 92 4.51 2.53 5.89
CA CYS A 92 3.81 2.02 7.06
C CYS A 92 4.53 0.79 7.65
N LYS A 93 4.93 -0.17 6.81
CA LYS A 93 5.70 -1.36 7.22
C LYS A 93 7.02 -1.00 7.88
N LYS A 94 7.76 -0.04 7.32
CA LYS A 94 9.02 0.44 7.92
C LYS A 94 8.80 1.11 9.28
N ALA A 95 7.75 1.93 9.40
CA ALA A 95 7.41 2.55 10.69
C ALA A 95 6.94 1.52 11.74
N GLN A 96 6.24 0.47 11.31
CA GLN A 96 5.84 -0.65 12.18
C GLN A 96 7.07 -1.39 12.71
N LYS A 97 8.03 -1.72 11.83
CA LYS A 97 9.28 -2.38 12.22
C LYS A 97 10.07 -1.55 13.24
N ASP A 98 10.21 -0.24 12.99
CA ASP A 98 10.89 0.67 13.92
C ASP A 98 10.18 0.71 15.29
N ARG A 99 8.84 0.83 15.30
CA ARG A 99 8.05 0.78 16.55
C ARG A 99 8.25 -0.52 17.31
N ASP A 100 8.31 -1.66 16.62
CA ASP A 100 8.52 -2.97 17.25
C ASP A 100 9.93 -3.08 17.83
N GLU A 101 10.97 -2.69 17.08
CA GLU A 101 12.37 -2.65 17.56
C GLU A 101 12.54 -1.75 18.79
N LYS A 102 11.90 -0.57 18.82
CA LYS A 102 11.91 0.31 20.00
C LYS A 102 11.13 -0.28 21.17
N GLY A 103 10.05 -1.01 20.89
CA GLY A 103 9.25 -1.72 21.90
C GLY A 103 10.04 -2.82 22.59
N GLU A 104 10.73 -3.65 21.81
CA GLU A 104 11.60 -4.71 22.31
C GLU A 104 12.69 -4.15 23.22
N LYS A 105 13.40 -3.10 22.78
CA LYS A 105 14.45 -2.46 23.58
C LYS A 105 13.93 -1.91 24.91
N TYR A 106 12.73 -1.32 24.93
CA TYR A 106 12.12 -0.82 26.16
C TYR A 106 11.74 -1.96 27.13
N ASP A 107 11.19 -3.05 26.60
CA ASP A 107 10.83 -4.22 27.40
C ASP A 107 12.04 -5.02 27.90
N GLU A 108 13.14 -5.06 27.16
CA GLU A 108 14.43 -5.58 27.62
C GLU A 108 14.92 -4.80 28.83
N LEU A 109 14.93 -3.45 28.75
CA LEU A 109 15.37 -2.60 29.85
C LEU A 109 14.53 -2.82 31.12
N LYS A 110 13.21 -2.98 30.98
CA LYS A 110 12.32 -3.30 32.12
C LYS A 110 12.63 -4.64 32.79
N LYS A 111 13.20 -5.60 32.06
CA LYS A 111 13.55 -6.93 32.56
C LYS A 111 14.96 -7.00 33.15
N THR A 112 15.76 -5.94 33.00
CA THR A 112 17.16 -5.88 33.47
C THR A 112 17.31 -6.31 34.93
N GLN A 113 16.50 -5.76 35.85
CA GLN A 113 16.58 -6.11 37.28
C GLN A 113 16.40 -7.61 37.49
N LYS A 114 15.30 -8.17 36.97
CA LYS A 114 14.97 -9.59 37.16
C LYS A 114 16.04 -10.50 36.53
N SER A 115 16.57 -10.12 35.38
CA SER A 115 17.66 -10.86 34.74
C SER A 115 18.92 -10.87 35.61
N ILE A 116 19.31 -9.72 36.16
CA ILE A 116 20.48 -9.63 37.06
C ILE A 116 20.23 -10.45 38.34
N GLU A 117 19.04 -10.36 38.94
CA GLU A 117 18.68 -11.15 40.13
C GLU A 117 18.75 -12.67 39.88
N GLU A 118 18.26 -13.13 38.72
CA GLU A 118 18.33 -14.54 38.33
C GLU A 118 19.78 -15.03 38.13
N GLU A 119 20.64 -14.22 37.51
CA GLU A 119 22.05 -14.55 37.33
C GLU A 119 22.85 -14.50 38.65
N LEU A 120 22.59 -13.50 39.52
CA LEU A 120 23.20 -13.44 40.85
C LEU A 120 22.81 -14.65 41.71
N LYS A 121 21.58 -15.13 41.58
CA LYS A 121 21.14 -16.36 42.25
C LYS A 121 21.95 -17.56 41.77
N LYS A 122 22.14 -17.74 40.45
CA LYS A 122 22.98 -18.82 39.90
C LYS A 122 24.42 -18.75 40.38
N LEU A 123 25.00 -17.54 40.45
CA LEU A 123 26.34 -17.35 41.01
C LEU A 123 26.41 -17.72 42.48
N ASN A 124 25.38 -17.41 43.26
CA ASN A 124 25.32 -17.81 44.67
C ASN A 124 25.17 -19.33 44.84
N ASP A 125 24.40 -19.99 43.95
CA ASP A 125 24.27 -21.46 43.93
C ASP A 125 25.61 -22.14 43.56
N LEU A 126 26.35 -21.56 42.60
CA LEU A 126 27.72 -22.01 42.26
C LEU A 126 28.69 -21.82 43.44
N LYS A 127 28.62 -20.67 44.13
CA LYS A 127 29.41 -20.41 45.34
C LYS A 127 29.16 -21.48 46.41
N GLN A 128 27.89 -21.80 46.69
CA GLN A 128 27.55 -22.85 47.65
C GLN A 128 28.07 -24.23 47.21
N SER A 129 28.00 -24.55 45.91
CA SER A 129 28.53 -25.80 45.37
C SER A 129 30.06 -25.90 45.53
N ILE A 130 30.78 -24.79 45.34
CA ILE A 130 32.23 -24.72 45.58
C ILE A 130 32.55 -24.94 47.07
N GLU A 131 31.83 -24.26 47.97
CA GLU A 131 32.00 -24.41 49.42
C GLU A 131 31.75 -25.86 49.89
N MET A 132 30.74 -26.53 49.32
CA MET A 132 30.47 -27.94 49.62
C MET A 132 31.57 -28.90 49.12
N GLU A 133 32.09 -28.70 47.91
CA GLU A 133 33.20 -29.51 47.38
C GLU A 133 34.49 -29.31 48.17
N GLU A 134 34.71 -28.12 48.75
CA GLU A 134 35.84 -27.83 49.64
C GLU A 134 35.79 -28.64 50.95
N GLU A 135 34.60 -28.81 51.52
CA GLU A 135 34.39 -29.51 52.80
C GLU A 135 34.39 -31.05 52.66
N GLU A 136 33.80 -31.60 51.60
CA GLU A 136 33.47 -33.04 51.53
C GLU A 136 33.90 -33.75 50.21
N GLY A 137 34.56 -33.06 49.27
CA GLY A 137 34.81 -33.55 47.91
C GLY A 137 35.94 -34.58 47.76
N THR A 138 35.63 -35.74 47.15
CA THR A 138 36.64 -36.79 46.84
C THR A 138 37.57 -36.39 45.67
N PHE A 139 37.11 -35.50 44.78
CA PHE A 139 37.85 -34.94 43.64
C PHE A 139 37.93 -33.40 43.72
N LYS A 140 38.06 -32.86 44.94
CA LYS A 140 37.87 -31.43 45.23
C LYS A 140 38.56 -30.49 44.23
N ASP A 141 39.83 -30.76 43.89
CA ASP A 141 40.63 -29.82 43.09
C ASP A 141 40.11 -29.72 41.65
N VAL A 142 39.66 -30.85 41.07
CA VAL A 142 39.14 -30.89 39.69
C VAL A 142 37.74 -30.30 39.63
N ASN A 143 36.87 -30.65 40.58
CA ASN A 143 35.50 -30.13 40.64
C ASN A 143 35.48 -28.62 40.90
N MET A 144 36.31 -28.14 41.84
CA MET A 144 36.45 -26.71 42.11
C MET A 144 36.99 -25.95 40.90
N CYS A 145 37.97 -26.51 40.17
CA CYS A 145 38.49 -25.88 38.96
C CYS A 145 37.37 -25.66 37.92
N PHE A 146 36.52 -26.66 37.70
CA PHE A 146 35.36 -26.54 36.80
C PHE A 146 34.35 -25.50 37.30
N LEU A 147 33.93 -25.57 38.56
CA LEU A 147 32.92 -24.67 39.13
C LEU A 147 33.37 -23.22 39.16
N ILE A 148 34.65 -22.96 39.45
CA ILE A 148 35.23 -21.61 39.40
C ILE A 148 35.26 -21.07 37.97
N SER A 149 35.58 -21.92 36.98
CA SER A 149 35.52 -21.52 35.57
C SER A 149 34.08 -21.19 35.14
N GLU A 150 33.09 -22.02 35.50
CA GLU A 150 31.67 -21.73 35.22
C GLU A 150 31.22 -20.43 35.90
N MET A 151 31.63 -20.20 37.15
CA MET A 151 31.33 -18.96 37.88
C MET A 151 31.94 -17.73 37.18
N HIS A 152 33.18 -17.84 36.70
CA HIS A 152 33.84 -16.79 35.93
C HIS A 152 33.09 -16.46 34.63
N ASP A 153 32.68 -17.49 33.88
CA ASP A 153 31.95 -17.30 32.62
C ASP A 153 30.60 -16.63 32.87
N LYS A 154 29.87 -17.05 33.91
CA LYS A 154 28.61 -16.44 34.33
C LYS A 154 28.77 -14.99 34.81
N MET A 155 29.84 -14.67 35.56
CA MET A 155 30.14 -13.29 35.95
C MET A 155 30.40 -12.40 34.72
N THR A 156 30.99 -12.97 33.66
CA THR A 156 31.23 -12.26 32.40
C THR A 156 29.92 -12.03 31.62
N GLU A 157 28.99 -12.98 31.66
CA GLU A 157 27.66 -12.87 31.03
C GLU A 157 26.75 -11.80 31.64
N ILE A 158 26.81 -11.58 32.97
CA ILE A 158 26.01 -10.53 33.65
C ILE A 158 26.34 -9.13 33.10
N GLY A 159 27.56 -8.94 32.60
CA GLY A 159 28.02 -7.66 32.06
C GLY A 159 28.07 -6.56 33.13
N GLU A 160 27.95 -5.31 32.70
CA GLU A 160 28.00 -4.16 33.58
C GLU A 160 26.67 -3.98 34.34
N ILE A 161 26.73 -4.05 35.68
CA ILE A 161 25.61 -3.67 36.54
C ILE A 161 25.49 -2.14 36.48
N ILE A 162 24.44 -1.68 35.81
CA ILE A 162 24.16 -0.26 35.66
C ILE A 162 23.58 0.34 36.94
N SER A 163 23.90 1.60 37.23
CA SER A 163 23.31 2.32 38.37
C SER A 163 21.81 2.57 38.17
N VAL A 164 21.10 2.82 39.27
CA VAL A 164 19.67 3.18 39.24
C VAL A 164 19.42 4.40 38.35
N GLU A 165 20.23 5.44 38.49
CA GLU A 165 20.14 6.67 37.68
C GLU A 165 20.38 6.39 36.19
N SER A 166 21.31 5.47 35.87
CA SER A 166 21.59 5.07 34.48
C SER A 166 20.43 4.27 33.89
N LEU A 167 19.86 3.32 34.65
CA LEU A 167 18.69 2.54 34.22
C LEU A 167 17.48 3.45 34.00
N GLU A 168 17.22 4.38 34.92
CA GLU A 168 16.14 5.36 34.81
C GLU A 168 16.31 6.21 33.54
N THR A 169 17.51 6.76 33.31
CA THR A 169 17.83 7.53 32.10
C THR A 169 17.60 6.70 30.83
N LYS A 170 18.09 5.46 30.79
CA LYS A 170 17.92 4.56 29.64
C LYS A 170 16.45 4.22 29.38
N LEU A 171 15.66 3.99 30.44
CA LEU A 171 14.22 3.74 30.33
C LEU A 171 13.46 4.94 29.78
N TYR A 172 13.75 6.16 30.25
CA TYR A 172 13.13 7.36 29.71
C TYR A 172 13.48 7.60 28.25
N LEU A 173 14.75 7.42 27.88
CA LEU A 173 15.19 7.54 26.48
C LEU A 173 14.50 6.50 25.58
N ALA A 174 14.49 5.24 25.99
CA ALA A 174 13.84 4.17 25.23
C ALA A 174 12.31 4.37 25.13
N TRP A 175 11.68 4.91 26.18
CA TRP A 175 10.27 5.26 26.16
C TRP A 175 9.97 6.41 25.19
N ASN A 176 10.76 7.48 25.22
CA ASN A 176 10.61 8.62 24.28
C ASN A 176 10.80 8.17 22.82
N ASP A 177 11.80 7.32 22.56
CA ASP A 177 12.02 6.71 21.25
C ASP A 177 10.80 5.89 20.79
N LEU A 178 10.26 5.05 21.68
CA LEU A 178 9.06 4.25 21.40
C LEU A 178 7.82 5.12 21.15
N ASP A 179 7.63 6.18 21.93
CA ASP A 179 6.50 7.09 21.77
C ASP A 179 6.57 7.84 20.42
N THR A 180 7.77 8.31 20.05
CA THR A 180 8.04 8.92 18.75
C THR A 180 7.76 7.94 17.61
N ALA A 181 8.20 6.68 17.73
CA ALA A 181 7.96 5.64 16.73
C ALA A 181 6.45 5.32 16.59
N LYS A 182 5.69 5.33 17.68
CA LYS A 182 4.22 5.15 17.67
C LYS A 182 3.50 6.28 16.93
N GLU A 183 3.84 7.54 17.20
CA GLU A 183 3.22 8.66 16.51
C GLU A 183 3.61 8.72 15.02
N ASN A 184 4.85 8.33 14.68
CA ASN A 184 5.26 8.18 13.28
C ASN A 184 4.46 7.08 12.57
N LEU A 185 4.29 5.89 13.17
CA LEU A 185 3.47 4.81 12.63
C LEU A 185 2.03 5.28 12.37
N LYS A 186 1.39 5.89 13.37
CA LYS A 186 0.03 6.44 13.26
C LYS A 186 -0.10 7.47 12.14
N THR A 187 0.91 8.30 11.93
CA THR A 187 0.97 9.24 10.82
C THR A 187 0.99 8.49 9.48
N LYS A 188 1.81 7.44 9.34
CA LYS A 188 1.89 6.64 8.11
C LYS A 188 0.62 5.83 7.83
N GLU A 189 -0.03 5.30 8.86
CA GLU A 189 -1.35 4.65 8.74
C GLU A 189 -2.42 5.63 8.24
N THR A 190 -2.40 6.86 8.77
CA THR A 190 -3.31 7.93 8.33
C THR A 190 -3.08 8.30 6.87
N ASP A 191 -1.82 8.44 6.44
CA ASP A 191 -1.47 8.73 5.05
C ASP A 191 -1.90 7.60 4.10
N LEU A 192 -1.66 6.34 4.49
CA LEU A 192 -2.10 5.17 3.75
C LEU A 192 -3.63 5.13 3.59
N LYS A 193 -4.36 5.42 4.67
CA LYS A 193 -5.83 5.49 4.64
C LYS A 193 -6.30 6.59 3.69
N LYS A 194 -5.76 7.80 3.77
CA LYS A 194 -6.12 8.92 2.86
C LYS A 194 -5.92 8.55 1.38
N ILE A 195 -4.84 7.83 1.05
CA ILE A 195 -4.57 7.40 -0.32
C ILE A 195 -5.59 6.34 -0.78
N LYS A 196 -5.95 5.39 0.09
CA LYS A 196 -6.99 4.38 -0.20
C LYS A 196 -8.36 5.03 -0.38
N ASP A 197 -8.74 5.93 0.51
CA ASP A 197 -10.01 6.67 0.43
C ASP A 197 -10.07 7.49 -0.87
N LYS A 198 -8.98 8.16 -1.24
CA LYS A 198 -8.87 8.89 -2.51
C LYS A 198 -9.02 7.97 -3.73
N ARG A 199 -8.40 6.78 -3.71
CA ARG A 199 -8.57 5.77 -4.77
C ARG A 199 -10.04 5.37 -4.92
N ASP A 200 -10.72 5.09 -3.82
CA ASP A 200 -12.11 4.65 -3.83
C ASP A 200 -13.05 5.74 -4.34
N GLN A 201 -12.81 6.98 -3.94
CA GLN A 201 -13.55 8.12 -4.46
C GLN A 201 -13.35 8.26 -5.98
N ILE A 202 -12.10 8.29 -6.47
CA ILE A 202 -11.83 8.46 -7.90
C ILE A 202 -12.37 7.28 -8.70
N LYS A 203 -12.30 6.06 -8.17
CA LYS A 203 -12.87 4.88 -8.81
C LYS A 203 -14.37 5.02 -9.00
N LYS A 204 -15.08 5.47 -7.96
CA LYS A 204 -16.52 5.72 -8.04
C LYS A 204 -16.86 6.84 -9.04
N GLU A 205 -16.09 7.93 -9.03
CA GLU A 205 -16.26 9.04 -9.98
C GLU A 205 -16.03 8.58 -11.43
N LEU A 206 -15.00 7.75 -11.67
CA LEU A 206 -14.74 7.17 -12.98
C LEU A 206 -15.86 6.24 -13.44
N GLU A 207 -16.31 5.33 -12.57
CA GLU A 207 -17.39 4.38 -12.90
C GLU A 207 -18.69 5.11 -13.25
N GLU A 208 -19.04 6.15 -12.48
CA GLU A 208 -20.23 6.96 -12.77
C GLU A 208 -20.05 7.73 -14.10
N ALA A 209 -18.91 8.39 -14.30
CA ALA A 209 -18.66 9.14 -15.52
C ALA A 209 -18.58 8.28 -16.79
N GLU A 210 -18.06 7.06 -16.70
CA GLU A 210 -18.06 6.11 -17.81
C GLU A 210 -19.48 5.63 -18.13
N LYS A 211 -20.33 5.49 -17.11
CA LYS A 211 -21.73 5.08 -17.25
C LYS A 211 -22.61 6.20 -17.83
N THR A 212 -22.41 7.45 -17.43
CA THR A 212 -23.20 8.61 -17.88
C THR A 212 -22.57 9.34 -19.06
N ARG A 213 -21.40 8.90 -19.55
CA ARG A 213 -20.62 9.57 -20.60
C ARG A 213 -21.46 10.01 -21.80
N LYS A 214 -22.36 9.13 -22.29
CA LYS A 214 -23.16 9.42 -23.47
C LYS A 214 -24.21 10.47 -23.17
N GLU A 215 -24.93 10.31 -22.07
CA GLU A 215 -25.94 11.25 -21.58
C GLU A 215 -25.31 12.64 -21.34
N ASP A 216 -24.18 12.70 -20.63
CA ASP A 216 -23.47 13.96 -20.34
C ASP A 216 -23.03 14.69 -21.63
N ILE A 217 -22.57 13.96 -22.65
CA ILE A 217 -22.23 14.55 -23.96
C ILE A 217 -23.48 15.15 -24.62
N LEU A 218 -24.59 14.41 -24.63
CA LEU A 218 -25.82 14.85 -25.27
C LEU A 218 -26.44 16.06 -24.55
N ASP A 219 -26.46 16.03 -23.22
CA ASP A 219 -26.97 17.11 -22.39
C ASP A 219 -26.12 18.38 -22.53
N GLU A 220 -24.79 18.25 -22.54
CA GLU A 220 -23.89 19.40 -22.71
C GLU A 220 -24.01 20.02 -24.11
N ILE A 221 -24.17 19.21 -25.17
CA ILE A 221 -24.48 19.71 -26.52
C ILE A 221 -25.80 20.50 -26.47
N HIS A 222 -26.85 19.93 -25.88
CA HIS A 222 -28.16 20.57 -25.80
C HIS A 222 -28.10 21.93 -25.07
N ILE A 223 -27.40 21.98 -23.93
CA ILE A 223 -27.22 23.20 -23.13
C ILE A 223 -26.48 24.27 -23.95
N ARG A 224 -25.35 23.93 -24.58
CA ARG A 224 -24.56 24.90 -25.35
C ARG A 224 -25.33 25.45 -26.56
N THR A 225 -26.07 24.59 -27.27
CA THR A 225 -26.92 25.03 -28.39
C THR A 225 -28.03 25.98 -27.94
N LEU A 226 -28.65 25.74 -26.77
CA LEU A 226 -29.64 26.65 -26.20
C LEU A 226 -29.04 28.02 -25.83
N GLN A 227 -27.84 28.03 -25.25
CA GLN A 227 -27.13 29.25 -24.87
C GLN A 227 -26.73 30.10 -26.09
N GLU A 228 -26.24 29.47 -27.16
CA GLU A 228 -25.93 30.14 -28.42
C GLU A 228 -27.19 30.78 -29.04
N SER A 229 -28.31 30.07 -29.01
CA SER A 229 -29.60 30.57 -29.53
C SER A 229 -30.12 31.78 -28.76
N GLN A 230 -29.98 31.80 -27.43
CA GLN A 230 -30.35 32.94 -26.58
C GLN A 230 -29.45 34.16 -26.84
N THR A 231 -28.14 33.95 -26.94
CA THR A 231 -27.17 35.03 -27.19
C THR A 231 -27.40 35.71 -28.54
N LEU A 232 -27.79 34.94 -29.57
CA LEU A 232 -28.14 35.46 -30.89
C LEU A 232 -29.43 36.29 -30.88
N GLN A 233 -30.42 35.92 -30.06
CA GLN A 233 -31.65 36.70 -29.88
C GLN A 233 -31.37 38.03 -29.19
N GLU A 234 -30.60 38.03 -28.11
CA GLU A 234 -30.21 39.25 -27.38
C GLU A 234 -29.34 40.20 -28.22
N SER A 235 -28.58 39.68 -29.19
CA SER A 235 -27.75 40.49 -30.10
C SER A 235 -28.54 41.13 -31.25
N GLN A 236 -29.82 40.76 -31.43
CA GLN A 236 -30.71 41.27 -32.48
C GLN A 236 -31.72 42.30 -31.96
N GLU A 237 -31.84 42.45 -30.63
CA GLU A 237 -32.62 43.50 -29.95
C GLU A 237 -31.80 44.78 -29.74
#